data_AF-A0A0C9YMJ2-F1
#
_entry.id   AF-A0A0C9YMJ2-F1
#
_cell.length_a   1.000
_cell.length_b   1.000
_cell.length_c   1.000
_cell.angle_alpha   90.00
_cell.angle_beta   90.00
_cell.angle_gamma   90.00
#
_symmetry.space_group_name_H-M   'P 1'
#
loop_
_entity.id
_entity.type
_entity.pdbx_description
1 polymer ?
#
loop_
_entity_poly.entity_id
_entity_poly.type
_entity_poly.pdbx_seq_one_letter_code
_entity_poly.pdbx_strand_id
1 'polypeptide(L)'
;MKVCWSSTFLMLCCALDLKKDVNQFVRHLSLQECDMEKHQKIMELELSEAKWEWVQCLLSLLSYAEKAQHAFSTEQGLTLHTALPALEALHKAWST
;
A
#
# COMPACT_ATOMS: atom_id res chain seq x y z
N MET A 1 12.38 17.41 -9.13
CA MET A 1 11.40 16.87 -8.17
C MET A 1 11.35 15.36 -8.37
N LYS A 2 11.69 14.57 -7.34
CA LYS A 2 11.58 13.11 -7.40
C LYS A 2 10.10 12.77 -7.37
N VAL A 3 9.54 12.28 -8.47
CA VAL A 3 8.12 11.94 -8.51
C VAL A 3 7.95 10.63 -7.75
N CYS A 4 7.55 10.72 -6.49
CA CYS A 4 7.36 9.58 -5.61
C CYS A 4 6.03 8.89 -5.94
N TRP A 5 5.98 8.15 -7.05
CA TRP A 5 4.83 7.27 -7.37
C TRP A 5 4.61 6.14 -6.35
N SER A 6 5.47 6.06 -5.33
CA SER A 6 5.41 5.14 -4.21
C SER A 6 4.54 5.59 -3.03
N SER A 7 3.86 6.74 -3.13
CA SER A 7 3.06 7.28 -2.01
C SER A 7 1.99 6.30 -1.51
N THR A 8 1.29 5.62 -2.42
CA THR A 8 0.30 4.60 -2.08
C THR A 8 0.94 3.38 -1.42
N PHE A 9 2.09 2.92 -1.93
CA PHE A 9 2.83 1.79 -1.35
C PHE A 9 3.27 2.12 0.08
N LEU A 10 3.91 3.27 0.28
CA LEU A 10 4.38 3.73 1.59
C LEU A 10 3.22 3.95 2.57
N MET A 11 2.12 4.55 2.11
CA MET A 11 0.92 4.74 2.93
C MET A 11 0.38 3.39 3.43
N LEU A 12 0.29 2.38 2.56
CA LEU A 12 -0.20 1.06 2.94
C LEU A 12 0.77 0.32 3.86
N CYS A 13 2.08 0.45 3.65
CA CYS A 13 3.10 -0.09 4.59
C CYS A 13 2.90 0.50 5.98
N CYS A 14 2.82 1.83 6.10
CA CYS A 14 2.57 2.50 7.37
C CYS A 14 1.25 2.07 8.00
N ALA A 15 0.20 1.91 7.19
CA ALA A 15 -1.11 1.46 7.70
C ALA A 15 -1.07 0.03 8.24
N LEU A 16 -0.30 -0.88 7.64
CA LEU A 16 -0.09 -2.23 8.18
C LEU A 16 0.72 -2.21 9.48
N ASP A 17 1.81 -1.45 9.52
CA ASP A 17 2.66 -1.35 10.70
C ASP A 17 1.89 -0.78 11.90
N LEU A 18 0.96 0.14 11.63
CA LEU A 18 0.09 0.80 12.62
C LEU A 18 -1.32 0.20 12.67
N LYS A 19 -1.54 -1.01 12.15
CA LYS A 19 -2.87 -1.63 12.06
C LYS A 19 -3.66 -1.59 13.37
N LYS A 20 -2.99 -1.88 14.49
CA LYS A 20 -3.62 -1.88 15.82
C LYS A 20 -4.10 -0.48 16.20
N ASP A 21 -3.26 0.53 15.95
CA ASP A 21 -3.56 1.92 16.26
C ASP A 21 -4.67 2.47 15.36
N VAL A 22 -4.68 2.10 14.08
CA VAL A 22 -5.76 2.46 13.13
C VAL A 22 -7.10 1.88 13.59
N ASN A 23 -7.14 0.59 13.93
CA ASN A 23 -8.37 -0.03 14.42
C ASN A 23 -8.82 0.57 15.77
N GLN A 24 -7.88 0.83 16.68
CA GLN A 24 -8.19 1.49 17.95
C GLN A 24 -8.74 2.91 17.74
N PHE A 25 -8.17 3.66 16.79
CA PHE A 25 -8.63 4.99 16.43
C PHE A 25 -10.06 4.96 15.89
N VAL A 26 -10.38 4.04 14.97
CA VAL A 26 -11.74 3.89 14.44
C VAL A 26 -12.76 3.57 15.54
N ARG A 27 -12.41 2.66 16.46
CA ARG A 27 -13.26 2.34 17.62
C ARG A 27 -13.42 3.53 18.57
N HIS A 28 -12.38 4.30 18.79
CA HIS A 28 -12.47 5.51 19.61
C HIS A 28 -13.38 6.55 18.97
N LEU A 29 -13.26 6.73 17.65
CA LEU A 29 -14.09 7.64 16.86
C LEU A 29 -15.57 7.22 16.93
N SER A 30 -15.87 5.92 16.84
CA SER A 30 -17.24 5.43 16.92
C SER A 30 -17.84 5.65 18.33
N LEU A 31 -17.06 5.45 19.39
CA LEU A 31 -17.51 5.70 20.77
C LEU A 31 -17.85 7.17 21.06
N GLN A 32 -17.26 8.11 20.33
CA GLN A 32 -17.53 9.54 20.48
C GLN A 32 -18.73 10.02 19.66
N GLU A 33 -19.24 9.19 18.74
CA GLU A 33 -20.35 9.57 17.86
C GLU A 33 -21.70 9.26 18.52
N CYS A 34 -22.53 10.30 18.68
CA CYS A 34 -23.86 10.19 19.28
C CYS A 34 -24.92 9.73 18.27
N ASP A 35 -24.70 10.00 16.99
CA ASP A 35 -25.60 9.61 15.91
C ASP A 35 -25.41 8.13 15.57
N MET A 36 -26.46 7.33 15.77
CA MET A 36 -26.41 5.88 15.55
C MET A 36 -26.11 5.49 14.10
N GLU A 37 -26.54 6.28 13.12
CA GLU A 37 -26.28 6.00 11.71
C GLU A 37 -24.81 6.27 11.36
N LYS A 38 -24.26 7.37 11.87
CA LYS A 38 -22.83 7.70 11.70
C LYS A 38 -21.94 6.74 12.47
N HIS A 39 -22.34 6.35 13.69
CA HIS A 39 -21.65 5.34 14.49
C HIS A 39 -21.48 4.04 13.70
N GLN A 40 -22.56 3.55 13.10
CA GLN A 40 -22.54 2.34 12.27
C GLN A 40 -21.60 2.49 11.07
N LYS A 41 -21.67 3.62 10.35
CA LYS A 41 -20.77 3.92 9.23
C LYS A 41 -19.29 3.94 9.65
N ILE A 42 -18.98 4.47 10.83
CA ILE A 42 -17.61 4.48 11.36
C ILE A 42 -17.16 3.07 11.72
N MET A 43 -18.02 2.27 12.37
CA MET A 43 -17.70 0.88 12.69
C MET A 43 -17.43 0.03 11.44
N GLU A 44 -18.08 0.31 10.31
CA GLU A 44 -17.82 -0.35 9.03
C GLU A 44 -16.45 -0.03 8.42
N LEU A 45 -15.81 1.08 8.85
CA LEU A 45 -14.44 1.42 8.48
C LEU A 45 -13.41 0.56 9.23
N GLU A 46 -13.80 -0.11 10.32
CA GLU A 46 -12.90 -1.04 10.99
C GLU A 46 -12.59 -2.20 10.03
N LEU A 47 -11.33 -2.31 9.66
CA LEU A 47 -10.89 -3.35 8.75
C LEU A 47 -10.82 -4.68 9.50
N SER A 48 -11.59 -5.66 9.03
CA SER A 48 -11.49 -7.04 9.49
C SER A 48 -10.14 -7.65 9.12
N GLU A 49 -9.74 -8.72 9.80
CA GLU A 49 -8.51 -9.46 9.51
C GLU A 49 -8.41 -9.84 8.02
N ALA A 50 -9.50 -10.31 7.42
CA ALA A 50 -9.56 -10.63 5.99
C ALA A 50 -9.27 -9.42 5.07
N LYS A 51 -9.76 -8.22 5.43
CA LYS A 51 -9.45 -7.00 4.65
C LYS A 51 -7.99 -6.60 4.79
N TRP A 52 -7.38 -6.83 5.96
CA TRP A 52 -5.94 -6.61 6.16
C TRP A 52 -5.09 -7.58 5.35
N GLU A 53 -5.52 -8.83 5.22
CA GLU A 53 -4.87 -9.78 4.30
C GLU A 53 -4.91 -9.26 2.85
N TRP A 54 -6.03 -8.70 2.41
CA TRP A 54 -6.12 -8.08 1.07
C TRP A 54 -5.19 -6.89 0.91
N VAL A 55 -5.06 -6.04 1.93
CA VAL A 55 -4.08 -4.94 1.94
C VAL A 55 -2.65 -5.47 1.81
N GLN A 56 -2.34 -6.57 2.49
CA GLN A 56 -1.03 -7.24 2.40
C GLN A 56 -0.79 -7.85 1.01
N CYS A 57 -1.82 -8.47 0.40
CA CYS A 57 -1.77 -8.92 -0.99
C CYS A 57 -1.52 -7.75 -1.95
N LEU A 58 -2.23 -6.64 -1.79
CA LEU A 58 -2.04 -5.45 -2.62
C LEU A 58 -0.62 -4.88 -2.49
N LEU A 59 -0.08 -4.82 -1.26
CA LEU A 59 1.30 -4.43 -1.02
C LEU A 59 2.30 -5.37 -1.68
N SER A 60 2.05 -6.68 -1.65
CA SER A 60 2.92 -7.64 -2.33
C SER A 60 2.99 -7.35 -3.85
N LEU A 61 1.85 -7.01 -4.48
CA LEU A 61 1.78 -6.65 -5.89
C LEU A 61 2.49 -5.31 -6.18
N LEU A 62 2.26 -4.30 -5.35
CA LEU A 62 2.88 -2.98 -5.49
C LEU A 62 4.40 -3.03 -5.26
N SER A 63 4.89 -3.97 -4.44
CA SER A 63 6.33 -4.11 -4.18
C SER A 63 7.15 -4.41 -5.45
N TYR A 64 6.55 -5.08 -6.45
CA TYR A 64 7.21 -5.33 -7.73
C TYR A 64 7.36 -4.04 -8.55
N ALA A 65 6.29 -3.22 -8.58
CA ALA A 65 6.32 -1.93 -9.24
C ALA A 65 7.33 -0.97 -8.56
N GLU A 66 7.37 -0.96 -7.22
CA GLU A 66 8.33 -0.16 -6.45
C GLU A 66 9.79 -0.53 -6.77
N LYS A 67 10.09 -1.84 -6.83
CA LYS A 67 11.42 -2.33 -7.20
C LYS A 67 11.81 -1.94 -8.62
N ALA A 68 10.89 -2.08 -9.58
CA ALA A 68 11.13 -1.69 -10.96
C ALA A 68 11.36 -0.17 -11.08
N GLN A 69 10.53 0.64 -10.41
CA GLN A 69 10.70 2.10 -10.37
C GLN A 69 12.05 2.50 -9.78
N HIS A 70 12.46 1.88 -8.68
CA HIS A 70 13.78 2.12 -8.11
C HIS A 70 14.91 1.78 -9.08
N ALA A 71 14.81 0.64 -9.79
CA ALA A 71 15.77 0.23 -10.80
C ALA A 71 15.84 1.20 -12.00
N PHE A 72 14.70 1.78 -12.44
CA PHE A 72 14.69 2.81 -13.49
C PHE A 72 15.27 4.14 -13.03
N SER A 73 15.16 4.44 -11.74
CA SER A 73 15.56 5.74 -11.16
C SER A 73 17.01 5.77 -10.65
N THR A 74 17.80 4.71 -10.89
CA THR A 74 19.21 4.68 -10.47
C THR A 74 20.05 5.63 -11.32
N GLU A 75 20.76 6.57 -10.68
CA GLU A 75 21.65 7.51 -11.38
C GLU A 75 22.98 6.87 -11.84
N GLN A 76 23.26 5.62 -11.45
CA GLN A 76 24.49 4.90 -11.76
C GLN A 76 24.37 4.13 -13.10
N GLY A 77 24.47 4.85 -14.21
CA GLY A 77 24.70 4.27 -15.55
C GLY A 77 23.56 4.46 -16.55
N LEU A 78 23.85 4.20 -17.83
CA LEU A 78 22.91 4.31 -18.97
C LEU A 78 21.64 3.49 -18.70
N THR A 79 20.54 4.14 -18.32
CA THR A 79 19.30 3.52 -17.83
C THR A 79 18.63 2.50 -18.76
N LEU A 80 19.01 2.43 -20.04
CA LEU A 80 18.40 1.52 -21.02
C LEU A 80 18.78 0.04 -20.79
N HIS A 81 20.01 -0.25 -20.36
CA HIS A 81 20.46 -1.64 -20.12
C HIS A 81 19.84 -2.26 -18.87
N THR A 82 19.43 -1.44 -17.88
CA THR A 82 18.72 -1.88 -16.68
C THR A 82 17.20 -1.86 -16.88
N ALA A 83 16.71 -1.04 -17.80
CA ALA A 83 15.27 -0.87 -18.01
C ALA A 83 14.59 -2.12 -18.59
N LEU A 84 15.17 -2.73 -19.63
CA LEU A 84 14.60 -3.94 -20.25
C LEU A 84 14.48 -5.11 -19.24
N PRO A 85 15.54 -5.47 -18.50
CA PRO A 85 15.45 -6.49 -17.45
C PRO A 85 14.43 -6.16 -16.35
N ALA A 86 14.30 -4.89 -15.96
CA ALA A 86 13.32 -4.48 -14.95
C ALA A 86 11.88 -4.65 -15.45
N LEU A 87 11.60 -4.32 -16.72
CA LEU A 87 10.29 -4.55 -17.35
C LEU A 87 9.98 -6.04 -17.49
N GLU A 88 10.95 -6.86 -17.92
CA GLU A 88 10.78 -8.31 -18.02
C GLU A 88 10.51 -8.95 -16.67
N ALA A 89 11.24 -8.54 -15.62
CA ALA A 89 11.03 -9.03 -14.26
C ALA A 89 9.66 -8.65 -13.72
N LEU A 90 9.21 -7.42 -13.97
CA LEU A 90 7.88 -6.94 -13.57
C LEU A 90 6.77 -7.71 -14.30
N HIS A 91 6.89 -7.85 -15.62
CA HIS A 91 5.92 -8.61 -16.43
C HIS A 91 5.84 -10.07 -15.99
N LYS A 92 6.99 -10.69 -15.72
CA LYS A 92 7.05 -12.06 -15.21
C LYS A 92 6.36 -12.20 -13.85
N ALA A 93 6.59 -11.26 -12.93
CA ALA A 93 5.99 -11.28 -11.60
C ALA A 93 4.46 -11.13 -11.61
N TRP A 94 3.90 -10.44 -12.61
CA TRP A 94 2.44 -10.28 -12.76
C TRP A 94 1.75 -11.34 -13.62
N SER A 95 2.49 -12.13 -14.39
CA SER A 95 1.95 -13.17 -15.28
C SER A 95 1.86 -14.57 -14.64
N THR A 96 2.24 -14.68 -13.36
CA THR A 96 2.23 -15.91 -12.54
C THR A 96 1.27 -15.76 -11.38
#